data_AF-A0AAE0WE80-F1
#
_entry.id   AF-A0AAE0WE80-F1
#
_cell.length_a   1.000
_cell.length_b   1.000
_cell.length_c   1.000
_cell.angle_alpha   90.00
_cell.angle_beta   90.00
_cell.angle_gamma   90.00
#
_symmetry.space_group_name_H-M   'P 1'
#
loop_
_entity.id
_entity.type
_entity.pdbx_description
1 polymer ?
#
loop_
_entity_poly.entity_id
_entity_poly.type
_entity_poly.pdbx_seq_one_letter_code
_entity_poly.pdbx_strand_id
1 'polypeptide(L)'
;MERLPYGTIQCSITSCKTFQEIFKDAGTFCNKIWDYTWQVVPDSQPCMRVQFNSSSNPNDAVARWKANQLGNKSNSIKADIVVISLMAVLFVM
;
A
#
# COMPACT_ATOMS: atom_id res chain seq x y z
N MET A 1 19.10 -9.29 -15.85
CA MET A 1 18.08 -9.86 -16.76
C MET A 1 18.37 -9.29 -18.13
N GLU A 2 18.62 -10.14 -19.10
CA GLU A 2 18.83 -9.71 -20.49
C GLU A 2 17.57 -10.04 -21.29
N ARG A 3 17.19 -9.13 -22.19
CA ARG A 3 16.01 -9.30 -23.04
C ARG A 3 16.44 -10.09 -24.28
N LEU A 4 15.93 -11.32 -24.42
CA LEU A 4 16.15 -12.14 -25.61
C LEU A 4 15.36 -11.62 -26.83
N PRO A 5 15.72 -12.03 -28.06
CA PRO A 5 15.12 -11.55 -29.32
C PRO A 5 13.62 -11.87 -29.51
N TYR A 6 12.93 -12.42 -28.52
CA TYR A 6 11.49 -12.68 -28.54
C TYR A 6 10.71 -12.06 -27.36
N GLY A 7 11.33 -11.13 -26.62
CA GLY A 7 10.71 -10.48 -25.47
C GLY A 7 10.63 -11.35 -24.21
N THR A 8 11.21 -12.56 -24.25
CA THR A 8 11.34 -13.44 -23.10
C THR A 8 12.42 -12.91 -22.15
N ILE A 9 12.09 -12.91 -20.85
CA ILE A 9 13.04 -12.59 -19.79
C ILE A 9 13.84 -13.85 -19.48
N GLN A 10 15.16 -13.80 -19.67
CA GLN A 10 16.07 -14.87 -19.27
C GLN A 10 16.85 -14.47 -18.01
N CYS A 11 17.00 -15.43 -17.09
CA CYS A 11 17.86 -15.30 -15.93
C CYS A 11 19.32 -15.19 -16.38
N SER A 12 20.06 -14.23 -15.80
CA SER A 12 21.52 -14.14 -16.00
C SER A 12 22.29 -15.19 -15.20
N ILE A 13 21.60 -15.95 -14.35
CA ILE A 13 22.18 -16.98 -13.47
C ILE A 13 21.85 -18.34 -14.08
N THR A 14 22.84 -19.23 -14.14
CA THR A 14 22.76 -20.55 -14.77
C THR A 14 22.10 -21.63 -13.91
N SER A 15 21.88 -21.38 -12.62
CA SER A 15 21.24 -22.33 -11.70
C SER A 15 19.82 -21.93 -11.33
N CYS A 16 18.85 -22.78 -11.65
CA CYS A 16 17.49 -22.67 -11.10
C CYS A 16 17.53 -22.87 -9.59
N LYS A 17 16.80 -22.03 -8.85
CA LYS A 17 16.57 -22.17 -7.41
C LYS A 17 15.09 -22.34 -7.15
N THR A 18 14.74 -22.97 -6.05
CA THR A 18 13.34 -23.07 -5.59
C THR A 18 12.82 -21.71 -5.14
N PHE A 19 11.50 -21.52 -5.19
CA PHE A 19 10.86 -20.32 -4.62
C PHE A 19 11.18 -20.13 -3.14
N GLN A 20 11.29 -21.23 -2.39
CA GLN A 20 11.64 -21.22 -0.98
C GLN A 20 13.05 -20.65 -0.75
N GLU A 21 14.03 -20.98 -1.60
CA GLU A 21 15.40 -20.44 -1.48
C GLU A 21 15.47 -18.95 -1.83
N ILE A 22 14.69 -18.50 -2.82
CA ILE A 22 14.70 -17.10 -3.27
C ILE A 22 13.93 -16.20 -2.31
N PHE A 23 12.74 -16.63 -1.91
CA PHE A 23 11.79 -15.79 -1.17
C PHE A 23 11.69 -16.14 0.31
N LYS A 24 12.07 -17.34 0.75
CA LYS A 24 12.04 -17.79 2.16
C LYS A 24 10.65 -17.95 2.78
N ASP A 25 9.74 -17.01 2.56
CA ASP A 25 8.40 -17.02 3.12
C ASP A 25 7.42 -16.27 2.22
N ALA A 26 6.13 -16.44 2.52
CA ALA A 26 5.05 -15.82 1.75
C ALA A 26 5.07 -14.28 1.82
N GLY A 27 5.49 -13.72 2.95
CA GLY A 27 5.60 -12.27 3.13
C GLY A 27 6.61 -11.68 2.16
N THR A 28 7.83 -12.22 2.15
CA THR A 28 8.91 -11.81 1.27
C THR A 28 8.57 -12.07 -0.20
N PHE A 29 7.90 -13.19 -0.51
CA PHE A 29 7.42 -13.47 -1.86
C PHE A 29 6.51 -12.35 -2.39
N CYS A 30 5.41 -12.09 -1.68
CA CYS A 30 4.42 -11.11 -2.10
C CYS A 30 5.00 -9.69 -2.18
N ASN A 31 5.87 -9.32 -1.24
CA ASN A 31 6.52 -8.00 -1.27
C ASN A 31 7.50 -7.87 -2.45
N LYS A 32 8.28 -8.89 -2.80
CA LYS A 32 9.42 -8.70 -3.73
C LYS A 32 9.14 -9.05 -5.18
N ILE A 33 8.28 -10.04 -5.46
CA ILE A 33 8.14 -10.58 -6.83
C ILE A 33 7.64 -9.53 -7.83
N TRP A 34 6.89 -8.54 -7.35
CA TRP A 34 6.38 -7.42 -8.13
C TRP A 34 6.92 -6.07 -7.62
N ASP A 35 8.19 -6.03 -7.23
CA ASP A 35 8.91 -4.82 -6.80
C ASP A 35 8.13 -3.94 -5.81
N TYR A 36 7.71 -4.53 -4.69
CA TYR A 36 7.03 -3.85 -3.58
C TYR A 36 5.68 -3.21 -3.91
N THR A 37 5.06 -3.59 -5.04
CA THR A 37 3.66 -3.20 -5.35
C THR A 37 2.64 -3.74 -4.34
N TRP A 38 2.97 -4.83 -3.64
CA TRP A 38 2.17 -5.39 -2.56
C TRP A 38 2.87 -5.23 -1.22
N GLN A 39 2.08 -4.93 -0.20
CA GLN A 39 2.50 -5.01 1.19
C GLN A 39 1.60 -6.01 1.92
N VAL A 40 2.21 -7.08 2.43
CA VAL A 40 1.50 -8.07 3.27
C VAL A 40 1.26 -7.46 4.64
N VAL A 41 0.03 -7.61 5.14
CA VAL A 41 -0.39 -7.18 6.47
C VAL A 41 -0.90 -8.37 7.28
N PRO A 42 -0.92 -8.30 8.62
CA PRO A 42 -1.53 -9.33 9.46
C PRO A 42 -3.01 -9.54 9.09
N ASP A 43 -3.49 -10.78 9.23
CA ASP A 43 -4.89 -11.15 8.92
C ASP A 43 -5.94 -10.38 9.73
N SER A 44 -5.54 -9.82 10.88
CA SER A 44 -6.39 -8.96 11.70
C SER A 44 -6.60 -7.56 11.14
N GLN A 45 -5.88 -7.17 10.08
CA GLN A 45 -6.00 -5.86 9.45
C GLN A 45 -6.82 -5.93 8.15
N PRO A 46 -7.58 -4.88 7.80
CA PRO A 46 -8.24 -4.80 6.50
C PRO A 46 -7.23 -4.88 5.35
N CYS A 47 -7.39 -5.85 4.45
CA CYS A 47 -6.45 -6.11 3.36
C CYS A 47 -7.16 -6.47 2.04
N MET A 48 -6.52 -6.14 0.92
CA MET A 48 -7.02 -6.50 -0.41
C MET A 48 -6.86 -8.00 -0.65
N ARG A 49 -7.87 -8.61 -1.27
CA ARG A 49 -7.86 -10.01 -1.68
C ARG A 49 -7.71 -10.10 -3.20
N VAL A 50 -6.65 -10.78 -3.65
CA VAL A 50 -6.40 -11.05 -5.08
C VAL A 50 -7.41 -12.04 -5.64
N GLN A 51 -7.82 -13.02 -4.82
CA GLN A 51 -8.83 -14.00 -5.15
C GLN A 51 -9.88 -14.05 -4.04
N PHE A 52 -11.15 -14.10 -4.44
CA PHE A 52 -12.28 -14.20 -3.53
C PHE A 52 -13.43 -14.90 -4.26
N ASN A 53 -14.23 -15.66 -3.50
CA ASN A 53 -15.45 -16.27 -3.99
C ASN A 53 -16.64 -15.65 -3.26
N SER A 54 -17.19 -14.59 -3.84
CA SER A 54 -18.35 -13.87 -3.32
C SER A 54 -19.06 -13.16 -4.45
N SER A 55 -20.37 -12.95 -4.30
CA SER A 55 -21.18 -12.21 -5.27
C SER A 55 -20.87 -10.71 -5.30
N SER A 56 -20.22 -10.19 -4.25
CA SER A 56 -19.74 -8.81 -4.14
C SER A 56 -18.23 -8.75 -3.99
N ASN A 57 -17.61 -7.64 -4.40
CA ASN A 57 -16.16 -7.45 -4.27
C ASN A 57 -15.78 -7.02 -2.84
N PRO A 58 -15.06 -7.86 -2.06
CA PRO A 58 -14.67 -7.50 -0.69
C PRO A 58 -13.68 -6.31 -0.65
N ASN A 59 -12.98 -6.04 -1.76
CA ASN A 59 -11.98 -4.98 -1.84
C ASN A 59 -12.58 -3.57 -1.82
N ASP A 60 -13.87 -3.42 -2.14
CA ASP A 60 -14.55 -2.12 -2.11
C ASP A 60 -14.57 -1.53 -0.70
N ALA A 61 -14.81 -2.37 0.31
CA ALA A 61 -14.80 -1.94 1.71
C ALA A 61 -13.40 -1.52 2.17
N VAL A 62 -12.37 -2.26 1.74
CA VAL A 62 -10.97 -1.98 2.06
C VAL A 62 -10.50 -0.68 1.40
N ALA A 63 -10.87 -0.45 0.14
CA ALA A 63 -10.58 0.78 -0.58
C ALA A 63 -11.20 2.00 0.12
N ARG A 64 -12.49 1.94 0.47
CA ARG A 64 -13.18 3.01 1.21
C ARG A 64 -12.56 3.28 2.57
N TRP A 65 -12.24 2.22 3.32
CA TRP A 65 -11.57 2.35 4.61
C TRP A 65 -10.24 3.10 4.50
N LYS A 66 -9.40 2.75 3.51
CA LYS A 66 -8.12 3.41 3.30
C LYS A 66 -8.29 4.85 2.82
N ALA A 67 -9.22 5.11 1.90
CA ALA A 67 -9.51 6.45 1.39
C ALA A 67 -9.94 7.40 2.52
N ASN A 68 -10.80 6.95 3.43
CA ASN A 68 -11.23 7.75 4.58
C ASN A 68 -10.07 8.11 5.52
N GLN A 69 -9.13 7.18 5.75
CA GLN A 69 -7.95 7.49 6.55
C GLN A 69 -7.05 8.53 5.89
N LEU A 70 -6.89 8.46 4.56
CA LEU A 70 -6.11 9.43 3.81
C LEU A 70 -6.78 10.81 3.80
N GLY A 71 -8.11 10.86 3.62
CA GLY A 71 -8.89 12.10 3.66
C GLY A 71 -8.88 12.77 5.04
N ASN A 72 -9.00 12.00 6.11
CA ASN A 72 -8.98 12.53 7.48
C ASN A 72 -7.61 13.12 7.87
N LYS A 73 -6.50 12.59 7.33
CA LYS A 73 -5.17 13.17 7.52
C LYS A 73 -5.03 14.55 6.87
N SER A 74 -5.73 14.81 5.77
CA SER A 74 -5.65 16.07 5.02
C SER A 74 -6.41 17.23 5.67
N ASN A 75 -7.40 16.95 6.53
CA ASN A 75 -8.22 17.99 7.17
C ASN A 75 -7.60 18.59 8.44
N SER A 76 -6.41 18.14 8.85
CA SER A 76 -5.78 18.56 10.11
C SER A 76 -5.13 19.97 10.09
N ILE A 77 -5.20 20.72 8.98
CA ILE A 77 -4.55 22.05 8.85
C ILE A 77 -5.54 23.23 8.96
N LYS A 78 -6.86 23.00 9.09
CA LYS A 78 -7.85 24.10 9.11
C LYS A 78 -8.18 24.70 10.49
N ALA A 79 -7.55 24.24 11.58
CA ALA A 79 -7.90 24.69 12.92
C ALA A 79 -7.16 25.97 13.40
N ASP A 80 -6.04 26.36 12.79
CA ASP A 80 -5.16 27.40 13.38
C ASP A 80 -5.46 28.84 12.99
N ILE A 81 -6.22 29.10 11.92
CA ILE A 81 -6.43 30.49 11.45
C ILE A 81 -7.49 31.23 12.29
N VAL A 82 -8.48 30.52 12.83
CA VAL A 82 -9.56 31.15 13.63
C VAL A 82 -9.06 31.55 15.01
N VAL A 83 -8.16 30.75 15.62
CA VAL A 83 -7.61 31.03 16.96
C VAL A 83 -6.66 32.23 16.94
N ILE A 84 -5.81 32.37 15.91
CA ILE A 84 -4.88 33.50 15.79
C ILE A 84 -5.64 34.83 15.63
N SER A 85 -6.75 34.84 14.90
CA SER A 85 -7.55 36.05 14.68
C SER A 85 -8.27 36.53 15.95
N LEU A 86 -8.73 35.61 16.80
CA LEU A 86 -9.36 35.94 18.09
C LEU A 86 -8.37 36.47 19.13
N MET A 87 -7.14 35.96 19.15
CA MET A 87 -6.10 36.45 20.05
C MET A 87 -5.63 37.86 19.66
N ALA A 88 -5.55 38.18 18.36
CA ALA A 88 -5.18 39.51 17.90
C ALA A 88 -6.19 40.61 18.33
N VAL A 89 -7.48 40.28 18.45
CA VAL A 89 -8.50 41.23 18.92
C VAL A 89 -8.41 41.49 20.43
N LEU A 90 -8.04 40.48 21.22
CA LEU A 90 -7.90 40.59 22.68
C LEU A 90 -6.64 41.34 23.14
N PHE A 91 -5.63 41.51 22.27
CA PHE A 91 -4.43 42.31 22.55
C PHE A 91 -4.51 43.76 22.02
N VAL A 92 -5.60 44.12 21.32
CA VAL A 92 -5.84 45.48 20.77
C VAL A 92 -6.95 46.23 21.53
N MET A 93 -7.54 45.61 22.57
CA MET A 93 -8.42 46.28 23.55
C MET A 93 -7.68 46.57 24.85
#